data_AF-A0A8T3X1Y5-F1
#
_entry.id   AF-A0A8T3X1Y5-F1
#
_cell.length_a   1.000
_cell.length_b   1.000
_cell.length_c   1.000
_cell.angle_alpha   90.00
_cell.angle_beta   90.00
_cell.angle_gamma   90.00
#
_symmetry.space_group_name_H-M   'P 1'
#
loop_
_entity.id
_entity.type
_entity.pdbx_description
1 polymer ?
#
loop_
_entity_poly.entity_id
_entity_poly.type
_entity_poly.pdbx_seq_one_letter_code
_entity_poly.pdbx_strand_id
1 'polypeptide(L)'
;MARPSWDEYFMNIAEAVKLRSNCLSRPKGAILVKNKQIISTGYNGTPRNVKNCNEGGCKRCMDRKEGRINSGEDLDKCACNHAEENAIVQGFRSGLSCRAWNGTDEGSRN
;
A
#
# COMPACT_ATOMS: atom_id res chain seq x y z
N MET A 1 -2.66 4.78 30.02
CA MET A 1 -2.71 4.16 28.68
C MET A 1 -1.86 2.90 28.71
N ALA A 2 -2.39 1.76 28.25
CA ALA A 2 -1.63 0.52 28.14
C ALA A 2 -0.69 0.58 26.92
N ARG A 3 0.45 -0.12 27.01
CA ARG A 3 1.39 -0.23 25.88
C ARG A 3 0.75 -1.09 24.78
N PRO A 4 0.64 -0.62 23.53
CA PRO A 4 0.04 -1.41 22.45
C PRO A 4 0.90 -2.64 22.13
N SER A 5 0.24 -3.69 21.65
CA SER A 5 0.91 -4.84 21.03
C SER A 5 1.63 -4.41 19.74
N TRP A 6 2.51 -5.28 19.24
CA TRP A 6 3.21 -5.01 17.97
C TRP A 6 2.23 -4.89 16.79
N ASP A 7 1.22 -5.74 16.73
CA ASP A 7 0.23 -5.72 15.65
C ASP A 7 -0.58 -4.42 15.67
N GLU A 8 -1.07 -3.99 16.84
CA GLU A 8 -1.78 -2.71 16.97
C GLU A 8 -0.88 -1.53 16.61
N TYR A 9 0.36 -1.53 17.07
CA TYR A 9 1.34 -0.49 16.74
C TYR A 9 1.56 -0.39 15.22
N PHE A 10 1.80 -1.52 14.55
CA PHE A 10 2.05 -1.58 13.12
C PHE A 10 0.80 -1.23 12.30
N MET A 11 -0.38 -1.73 12.69
CA MET A 11 -1.63 -1.41 12.02
C MET A 11 -1.98 0.07 12.14
N ASN A 12 -1.79 0.69 13.31
CA ASN A 12 -1.99 2.13 13.48
C ASN A 12 -1.09 2.97 12.56
N ILE A 13 0.15 2.52 12.35
CA ILE A 13 1.06 3.20 11.42
C ILE A 13 0.63 2.97 9.96
N ALA A 14 0.20 1.77 9.59
CA ALA A 14 -0.33 1.52 8.25
C ALA A 14 -1.57 2.38 7.95
N GLU A 15 -2.42 2.59 8.95
CA GLU A 15 -3.56 3.51 8.92
C GLU A 15 -3.13 4.97 8.75
N ALA A 16 -2.07 5.40 9.43
CA ALA A 16 -1.49 6.74 9.22
C ALA A 16 -0.90 6.91 7.80
N VAL A 17 -0.20 5.90 7.28
CA VAL A 17 0.35 5.89 5.91
C VAL A 17 -0.77 5.97 4.88
N LYS A 18 -1.88 5.27 5.09
CA LYS A 18 -3.08 5.29 4.22
C LYS A 18 -3.62 6.70 3.99
N LEU A 19 -3.52 7.60 4.96
CA LEU A 19 -4.02 8.98 4.85
C LEU A 19 -3.31 9.80 3.76
N ARG A 20 -2.14 9.36 3.28
CA ARG A 20 -1.42 9.98 2.16
C ARG A 20 -1.86 9.49 0.79
N SER A 21 -2.75 8.50 0.71
CA SER A 21 -3.28 7.99 -0.55
C SER A 21 -4.02 9.07 -1.34
N ASN A 22 -3.77 9.11 -2.65
CA ASN A 22 -4.47 9.98 -3.60
C ASN A 22 -5.49 9.20 -4.46
N CYS A 23 -5.71 7.91 -4.18
CA CYS A 23 -6.59 7.04 -4.96
C CYS A 23 -8.07 7.36 -4.68
N LEU A 24 -8.86 7.56 -5.74
CA LEU A 24 -10.29 7.87 -5.63
C LEU A 24 -11.17 6.67 -5.26
N SER A 25 -10.67 5.43 -5.47
CA SER A 25 -11.48 4.24 -5.21
C SER A 25 -11.52 3.89 -3.72
N ARG A 26 -10.41 3.44 -3.16
CA ARG A 26 -10.26 3.14 -1.73
C ARG A 26 -8.84 3.48 -1.30
N PRO A 27 -8.64 4.28 -0.25
CA PRO A 27 -7.31 4.53 0.26
C PRO A 27 -6.76 3.27 0.93
N LYS A 28 -5.49 2.95 0.65
CA LYS A 28 -4.75 1.83 1.22
C LYS A 28 -3.36 2.28 1.65
N GLY A 29 -2.90 1.74 2.77
CA GLY A 29 -1.56 1.92 3.30
C GLY A 29 -0.95 0.56 3.62
N ALA A 30 0.34 0.44 3.42
CA ALA A 30 1.12 -0.76 3.69
C ALA A 30 2.44 -0.36 4.36
N ILE A 31 2.92 -1.22 5.23
CA ILE A 31 4.25 -1.12 5.83
C ILE A 31 4.95 -2.46 5.69
N LEU A 32 6.26 -2.41 5.46
CA LEU A 32 7.12 -3.58 5.43
C LEU A 32 7.94 -3.57 6.72
N VAL A 33 7.83 -4.65 7.50
CA VAL A 33 8.47 -4.78 8.81
C VAL A 33 9.46 -5.93 8.78
N LYS A 34 10.65 -5.70 9.34
CA LYS A 34 11.69 -6.73 9.54
C LYS A 34 12.27 -6.56 10.93
N ASN A 35 12.33 -7.64 11.72
CA ASN A 35 12.86 -7.60 13.09
C ASN A 35 12.22 -6.50 13.96
N LYS A 36 10.89 -6.35 13.89
CA LYS A 36 10.11 -5.32 14.61
C LYS A 36 10.52 -3.86 14.26
N GLN A 37 11.20 -3.66 13.14
CA GLN A 37 11.53 -2.34 12.58
C GLN A 37 10.79 -2.14 11.25
N ILE A 38 10.20 -0.96 11.05
CA ILE A 38 9.61 -0.59 9.77
C ILE A 38 10.75 -0.24 8.83
N ILE A 39 10.87 -0.97 7.74
CA ILE A 39 11.91 -0.77 6.74
C ILE A 39 11.39 -0.02 5.52
N SER A 40 10.09 -0.08 5.24
CA SER A 40 9.49 0.68 4.14
C SER A 40 8.00 0.92 4.37
N THR A 41 7.45 1.94 3.71
CA THR A 41 6.02 2.24 3.71
C THR A 41 5.54 2.48 2.29
N GLY A 42 4.24 2.31 2.05
CA GLY A 42 3.63 2.58 0.76
C GLY A 42 2.15 2.90 0.92
N TYR A 43 1.65 3.79 0.08
CA TYR A 43 0.22 4.04 -0.08
C TYR A 43 -0.13 3.88 -1.56
N ASN A 44 -1.39 3.58 -1.86
CA ASN A 44 -1.82 3.40 -3.24
C ASN A 44 -2.06 4.74 -3.94
N GLY A 45 -1.77 4.78 -5.24
CA GLY A 45 -1.88 5.99 -6.05
C GLY A 45 -1.29 5.80 -7.43
N THR A 46 -1.44 6.81 -8.29
CA THR A 46 -0.78 6.78 -9.60
C THR A 46 0.75 6.85 -9.43
N PRO A 47 1.53 6.35 -10.42
CA PRO A 47 2.99 6.39 -10.38
C PRO A 47 3.57 7.78 -10.17
N ARG A 48 4.88 7.85 -9.88
CA ARG A 48 5.58 9.14 -9.79
C ARG A 48 5.54 9.85 -11.14
N ASN A 49 5.47 11.18 -11.11
CA ASN A 49 5.49 12.04 -12.29
C ASN A 49 4.30 11.88 -13.25
N VAL A 50 3.20 11.28 -12.81
CA VAL A 50 1.91 11.34 -13.50
C VAL A 50 0.89 12.07 -12.64
N LYS A 51 -0.19 12.56 -13.26
CA LYS A 51 -1.29 13.21 -12.52
C LYS A 51 -1.80 12.28 -11.43
N ASN A 52 -2.13 12.83 -10.27
CA ASN A 52 -2.67 12.05 -9.18
C ASN A 52 -4.02 11.44 -9.58
N CYS A 53 -4.40 10.30 -8.98
CA CYS A 53 -5.69 9.68 -9.29
C CYS A 53 -6.87 10.63 -9.01
N ASN A 54 -6.80 11.43 -7.94
CA ASN A 54 -7.78 12.46 -7.60
C ASN A 54 -7.78 13.68 -8.53
N GLU A 55 -6.76 13.84 -9.37
CA GLU A 55 -6.66 14.86 -10.42
C GLU A 55 -7.04 14.31 -11.81
N GLY A 56 -7.63 13.11 -11.85
CA GLY A 56 -8.02 12.44 -13.10
C GLY A 56 -6.94 11.60 -13.75
N GLY A 57 -5.85 11.27 -13.05
CA GLY A 57 -4.80 10.38 -13.55
C GLY A 57 -5.21 8.91 -13.76
N CYS A 58 -6.39 8.51 -13.27
CA CYS A 58 -6.92 7.15 -13.47
C CYS A 58 -8.42 7.19 -13.77
N LYS A 59 -8.78 6.94 -15.04
CA LYS A 59 -10.19 6.97 -15.50
C LYS A 59 -11.05 5.92 -14.81
N ARG A 60 -10.53 4.70 -14.67
CA ARG A 60 -11.20 3.61 -13.96
C ARG A 60 -11.59 3.99 -12.53
N CYS A 61 -10.69 4.62 -11.77
CA CYS A 61 -10.98 5.01 -10.40
C CYS A 61 -12.03 6.14 -10.32
N MET A 62 -12.08 7.02 -11.32
CA MET A 62 -13.16 8.01 -11.44
C MET A 62 -14.50 7.32 -11.73
N ASP A 63 -14.55 6.45 -12.74
CA ASP A 63 -15.75 5.68 -13.10
C ASP A 63 -16.26 4.85 -11.89
N ARG A 64 -15.34 4.30 -11.08
CA ARG A 64 -15.70 3.56 -9.85
C ARG A 64 -16.32 4.48 -8.80
N LYS A 65 -15.78 5.69 -8.62
CA LYS A 65 -16.28 6.68 -7.67
C LYS A 65 -17.65 7.23 -8.10
N GLU A 66 -17.88 7.34 -9.41
CA GLU A 66 -19.14 7.78 -10.01
C GLU A 66 -20.18 6.65 -10.12
N GLY A 67 -19.84 5.43 -9.70
CA GLY A 67 -20.76 4.28 -9.70
C GLY A 67 -21.00 3.66 -11.07
N ARG A 68 -20.19 4.00 -12.09
CA ARG A 68 -20.30 3.43 -13.45
C ARG A 68 -19.75 2.01 -13.55
N ILE A 69 -18.85 1.63 -12.65
CA ILE A 69 -18.28 0.27 -12.58
C ILE A 69 -18.39 -0.30 -11.17
N ASN A 70 -18.50 -1.62 -11.06
CA ASN A 70 -18.56 -2.34 -9.79
C ASN A 70 -17.16 -2.63 -9.22
N SER A 71 -17.13 -3.12 -7.98
CA SER A 71 -15.88 -3.61 -7.38
C SER A 71 -15.42 -4.86 -8.11
N GLY A 72 -14.14 -4.90 -8.54
CA GLY A 72 -13.57 -6.05 -9.22
C GLY A 72 -13.67 -6.01 -10.75
N GLU A 73 -14.37 -5.02 -11.31
CA GLU A 73 -14.45 -4.82 -12.76
C GLU A 73 -13.28 -3.97 -13.29
N ASP A 74 -12.91 -4.21 -14.55
CA ASP A 74 -11.95 -3.43 -15.34
C ASP A 74 -10.60 -3.20 -14.64
N LEU A 75 -10.09 -4.21 -13.91
CA LEU A 75 -8.86 -4.09 -13.11
C LEU A 75 -7.63 -3.74 -13.97
N ASP A 76 -7.59 -4.25 -15.19
CA ASP A 76 -6.58 -4.01 -16.22
C ASP A 76 -6.47 -2.54 -16.62
N LYS A 77 -7.55 -1.76 -16.49
CA LYS A 77 -7.59 -0.32 -16.81
C LYS A 77 -7.09 0.57 -15.66
N CYS A 78 -6.75 -0.01 -14.51
CA CYS A 78 -6.30 0.74 -13.34
C CYS A 78 -4.83 1.15 -13.50
N ALA A 79 -4.56 2.46 -13.57
CA ALA A 79 -3.20 2.99 -13.60
C ALA A 79 -2.57 3.21 -12.21
N CYS A 80 -3.30 2.89 -11.13
CA CYS A 80 -2.81 3.11 -9.76
C CYS A 80 -2.01 1.92 -9.26
N ASN A 81 -0.81 2.18 -8.75
CA ASN A 81 -0.01 1.20 -8.02
C ASN A 81 -0.64 0.90 -6.67
N HIS A 82 -0.51 -0.34 -6.25
CA HIS A 82 -0.97 -0.80 -4.95
C HIS A 82 -0.04 -0.32 -3.83
N ALA A 83 -0.56 -0.25 -2.60
CA ALA A 83 0.21 0.24 -1.46
C ALA A 83 1.38 -0.70 -1.15
N GLU A 84 1.11 -1.99 -1.27
CA GLU A 84 2.03 -3.12 -1.10
C GLU A 84 3.18 -3.04 -2.10
N GLU A 85 2.86 -2.83 -3.38
CA GLU A 85 3.84 -2.67 -4.45
C GLU A 85 4.73 -1.45 -4.21
N ASN A 86 4.13 -0.31 -3.86
CA ASN A 86 4.89 0.89 -3.52
C ASN A 86 5.78 0.69 -2.29
N ALA A 87 5.35 -0.06 -1.27
CA ALA A 87 6.19 -0.37 -0.11
C ALA A 87 7.40 -1.24 -0.51
N ILE A 88 7.20 -2.24 -1.36
CA ILE A 88 8.27 -3.11 -1.86
C ILE A 88 9.26 -2.31 -2.73
N VAL A 89 8.77 -1.58 -3.74
CA VAL A 89 9.60 -0.79 -4.66
C VAL A 89 10.39 0.29 -3.90
N GLN A 90 9.79 0.95 -2.91
CA GLN A 90 10.51 1.92 -2.07
C GLN A 90 11.57 1.26 -1.19
N GLY A 91 11.31 0.04 -0.69
CA GLY A 91 12.28 -0.74 0.05
C GLY A 91 13.52 -1.03 -0.79
N PHE A 92 13.31 -1.58 -1.99
CA PHE A 92 14.40 -1.88 -2.92
C PHE A 92 15.15 -0.63 -3.38
N ARG A 93 14.44 0.46 -3.70
CA ARG A 93 15.08 1.73 -4.11
C ARG A 93 15.97 2.31 -3.01
N SER A 94 15.67 2.04 -1.75
CA SER A 94 16.46 2.48 -0.59
C SER A 94 17.62 1.52 -0.26
N GLY A 95 17.87 0.51 -1.10
CA GLY A 95 18.93 -0.49 -0.90
C GLY A 95 18.61 -1.53 0.17
N LEU A 96 17.34 -1.66 0.55
CA LEU A 96 16.94 -2.57 1.63
C LEU A 96 16.75 -3.99 1.11
N SER A 97 17.23 -4.96 1.89
CA SER A 97 17.04 -6.38 1.64
C SER A 97 15.82 -6.90 2.41
N CYS A 98 14.75 -7.20 1.68
CA CYS A 98 13.70 -8.11 2.12
C CYS A 98 13.85 -9.44 1.37
N ARG A 99 13.96 -10.54 2.11
CA ARG A 99 14.02 -11.89 1.52
C ARG A 99 12.60 -12.25 1.06
N ALA A 100 12.47 -12.76 -0.16
CA ALA A 100 11.22 -13.36 -0.61
C ALA A 100 10.94 -14.65 0.17
N TRP A 101 9.67 -14.88 0.54
CA TRP A 101 9.28 -16.09 1.24
C TRP A 101 9.64 -17.34 0.42
N ASN A 102 10.31 -18.30 1.02
CA ASN A 102 10.89 -19.45 0.31
C ASN A 102 10.14 -20.78 0.51
N GLY A 103 8.92 -20.76 1.06
CA GLY A 103 8.16 -21.99 1.34
C GLY A 103 8.42 -22.61 2.71
N THR A 104 9.55 -22.29 3.33
CA THR A 104 10.06 -22.96 4.54
C THR A 104 10.25 -22.02 5.73
N ASP A 105 10.04 -20.72 5.52
CA ASP A 105 10.06 -19.72 6.58
C ASP A 105 8.79 -19.89 7.44
N GLU A 106 8.80 -20.83 8.39
CA GLU A 106 7.88 -20.84 9.52
C GLU A 106 8.24 -19.63 10.40
N GLY A 107 7.52 -18.53 10.17
CA GLY A 107 7.69 -17.29 10.90
C GLY A 107 7.47 -17.51 12.39
N SER A 108 8.52 -17.24 13.16
CA SER A 108 8.54 -16.85 14.56
C SER A 108 7.26 -16.13 14.99
N ARG A 109 6.28 -16.90 15.49
CA ARG A 109 5.15 -16.39 16.27
C ARG A 109 5.69 -16.11 17.68
N ASN A 110 6.20 -14.89 17.92
CA ASN A 110 6.51 -14.37 19.25
C ASN A 110 5.92 -12.97 19.44
#